data_AF-A0A964QFA5-F1
#
_entry.id   AF-A0A964QFA5-F1
#
_cell.length_a   1.000
_cell.length_b   1.000
_cell.length_c   1.000
_cell.angle_alpha   90.00
_cell.angle_beta   90.00
_cell.angle_gamma   90.00
#
_symmetry.space_group_name_H-M   'P 1'
#
loop_
_entity.id
_entity.type
_entity.pdbx_description
1 polymer ?
#
loop_
_entity_poly.entity_id
_entity_poly.type
_entity_poly.pdbx_seq_one_letter_code
_entity_poly.pdbx_strand_id
1 'polypeptide(L)'
;MNRWLAAALLTLTPAALAPARAAAQSPDPEVARLSLAQHAKRYCSGIWVSRREREEAFRNSVLITAEGRADAERGLMIFAIDDAKRIVTATKAGVSAHARYFGDQGCVILPNATDQVFFTPRPVQSALPDAAMTPWPMGDELPDGPLPADVNGALLGQAADLLFSMPEDGRAALVVVHKGRIVAERYGSGAHKDMQLESWSMAKSLTA
;
A
#
# COMPACT_ATOMS: atom_id res chain seq x y z
N MET A 1 21.42 76.34 5.95
CA MET A 1 22.04 75.18 6.64
C MET A 1 21.11 74.74 7.75
N ASN A 2 20.27 73.71 7.52
CA ASN A 2 19.53 73.02 8.57
C ASN A 2 19.52 71.53 8.26
N ARG A 3 20.20 70.75 9.12
CA ARG A 3 20.36 69.31 9.03
C ARG A 3 19.16 68.67 9.72
N TRP A 4 18.40 67.82 9.02
CA TRP A 4 17.46 66.90 9.65
C TRP A 4 18.00 65.47 9.46
N LEU A 5 18.37 64.85 10.58
CA LEU A 5 18.76 63.45 10.68
C LEU A 5 17.49 62.59 10.55
N ALA A 6 17.40 61.78 9.50
CA ALA A 6 16.40 60.72 9.39
C ALA A 6 16.90 59.49 10.18
N ALA A 7 16.23 59.17 11.28
CA ALA A 7 16.48 57.94 12.03
C ALA A 7 15.84 56.75 11.28
N ALA A 8 16.67 55.82 10.82
CA ALA A 8 16.21 54.55 10.29
C ALA A 8 15.86 53.61 11.45
N LEU A 9 14.57 53.33 11.66
CA LEU A 9 14.13 52.26 12.55
C LEU A 9 14.35 50.91 11.85
N LEU A 10 15.31 50.12 12.34
CA LEU A 10 15.37 48.68 12.05
C LEU A 10 14.25 48.00 12.83
N THR A 11 13.24 47.51 12.13
CA THR A 11 12.22 46.62 12.70
C THR A 11 12.77 45.18 12.70
N LEU A 12 13.18 44.68 13.87
CA LEU A 12 13.38 43.24 14.06
C LEU A 12 12.01 42.57 14.10
N THR A 13 11.66 41.84 13.04
CA THR A 13 10.54 40.90 13.04
C THR A 13 10.96 39.63 13.79
N PRO A 14 10.33 39.28 14.92
CA PRO A 14 10.59 38.01 15.56
C PRO A 14 10.08 36.88 14.66
N ALA A 15 10.94 35.95 14.31
CA ALA A 15 10.54 34.70 13.65
C ALA A 15 9.65 33.93 14.62
N ALA A 16 8.34 33.92 14.36
CA ALA A 16 7.40 33.10 15.10
C ALA A 16 7.73 31.62 14.82
N LEU A 17 8.28 30.94 15.83
CA LEU A 17 8.32 29.49 15.87
C LEU A 17 6.86 29.00 15.82
N ALA A 18 6.44 28.47 14.67
CA ALA A 18 5.17 27.77 14.59
C ALA A 18 5.21 26.59 15.58
N PRO A 19 4.20 26.45 16.46
CA PRO A 19 4.18 25.31 17.36
C PRO A 19 4.12 24.04 16.52
N ALA A 20 4.99 23.07 16.85
CA ALA A 20 4.90 21.73 16.30
C ALA A 20 3.46 21.26 16.51
N ARG A 21 2.76 20.96 15.41
CA ARG A 21 1.39 20.45 15.46
C ARG A 21 1.46 19.10 16.16
N ALA A 22 1.15 19.09 17.46
CA ALA A 22 1.02 17.86 18.21
C ALA A 22 -0.01 16.99 17.48
N ALA A 23 0.43 15.85 16.96
CA ALA A 23 -0.48 14.82 16.50
C ALA A 23 -1.33 14.45 17.72
N ALA A 24 -2.64 14.64 17.63
CA ALA A 24 -3.56 14.28 18.69
C ALA A 24 -3.54 12.75 18.83
N GLN A 25 -2.67 12.24 19.69
CA GLN A 25 -2.76 10.86 20.16
C GLN A 25 -4.02 10.80 21.03
N SER A 26 -5.08 10.19 20.48
CA SER A 26 -6.27 9.92 21.29
C SER A 26 -5.86 8.96 22.41
N PRO A 27 -6.12 9.28 23.68
CA PRO A 27 -5.78 8.41 24.80
C PRO A 27 -6.66 7.15 24.85
N ASP A 28 -7.66 7.04 23.97
CA ASP A 28 -8.56 5.90 23.89
C ASP A 28 -7.83 4.66 23.32
N PRO A 29 -7.69 3.58 24.13
CA PRO A 29 -7.07 2.34 23.70
C PRO A 29 -7.72 1.72 22.46
N GLU A 30 -9.03 1.90 22.25
CA GLU A 30 -9.72 1.34 21.08
C GLU A 30 -9.36 2.09 19.78
N VAL A 31 -9.16 3.41 19.86
CA VAL A 31 -8.68 4.19 18.70
C VAL A 31 -7.25 3.80 18.35
N ALA A 32 -6.39 3.63 19.37
CA ALA A 32 -5.02 3.13 19.17
C ALA A 32 -5.02 1.72 18.56
N ARG A 33 -5.90 0.83 19.05
CA ARG A 33 -6.06 -0.53 18.55
C ARG A 33 -6.52 -0.55 17.11
N LEU A 34 -7.49 0.29 16.73
CA LEU A 34 -7.96 0.39 15.35
C LEU A 34 -6.82 0.76 14.39
N SER A 35 -6.00 1.75 14.77
CA SER A 35 -4.81 2.14 13.99
C SER A 35 -3.84 0.97 13.84
N LEU A 36 -3.49 0.28 14.93
CA LEU A 36 -2.62 -0.90 14.89
C LEU A 36 -3.20 -2.04 14.05
N ALA A 37 -4.52 -2.26 14.11
CA ALA A 37 -5.21 -3.31 13.37
C ALA A 37 -5.08 -3.10 11.86
N GLN A 38 -5.13 -1.86 11.39
CA GLN A 38 -4.90 -1.55 9.98
C GLN A 38 -3.49 -1.96 9.54
N HIS A 39 -2.48 -1.73 10.37
CA HIS A 39 -1.09 -2.10 10.05
C HIS A 39 -0.91 -3.62 10.06
N ALA A 40 -1.40 -4.31 11.10
CA ALA A 40 -1.37 -5.76 11.19
C ALA A 40 -2.07 -6.43 9.99
N LYS A 41 -3.25 -5.93 9.61
CA LYS A 41 -3.99 -6.42 8.43
C LYS A 41 -3.18 -6.25 7.15
N ARG A 42 -2.63 -5.05 6.91
CA ARG A 42 -1.87 -4.75 5.69
C ARG A 42 -0.64 -5.64 5.59
N TYR A 43 0.07 -5.84 6.69
CA TYR A 43 1.25 -6.70 6.69
C TYR A 43 0.88 -8.18 6.46
N CYS A 44 -0.15 -8.68 7.16
CA CYS A 44 -0.70 -10.00 6.91
C CYS A 44 -1.07 -10.19 5.42
N SER A 45 -1.79 -9.23 4.83
CA SER A 45 -2.16 -9.27 3.41
C SER A 45 -0.92 -9.29 2.50
N GLY A 46 0.07 -8.43 2.75
CA GLY A 46 1.31 -8.41 1.97
C GLY A 46 2.01 -9.77 1.97
N ILE A 47 2.08 -10.43 3.12
CA ILE A 47 2.77 -11.73 3.27
C ILE A 47 1.99 -12.86 2.62
N TRP A 48 0.72 -13.06 2.95
CA TRP A 48 0.01 -14.30 2.58
C TRP A 48 -0.99 -14.15 1.44
N VAL A 49 -1.51 -12.94 1.18
CA VAL A 49 -2.39 -12.69 0.01
C VAL A 49 -1.53 -12.31 -1.18
N SER A 50 -0.71 -11.28 -1.03
CA SER A 50 0.14 -10.77 -2.11
C SER A 50 1.40 -11.61 -2.32
N ARG A 51 1.80 -12.44 -1.34
CA ARG A 51 3.02 -13.26 -1.37
C ARG A 51 4.28 -12.42 -1.64
N ARG A 52 4.31 -11.20 -1.09
CA ARG A 52 5.44 -10.29 -1.17
C ARG A 52 6.53 -10.68 -0.19
N GLU A 53 7.74 -10.24 -0.48
CA GLU A 53 8.82 -10.25 0.51
C GLU A 53 8.43 -9.35 1.70
N ARG A 54 8.82 -9.75 2.91
CA ARG A 54 8.34 -9.13 4.15
C ARG A 54 8.79 -7.68 4.29
N GLU A 55 10.08 -7.43 4.09
CA GLU A 55 10.67 -6.10 4.19
C GLU A 55 10.10 -5.17 3.12
N GLU A 56 9.96 -5.68 1.90
CA GLU A 56 9.36 -4.99 0.77
C GLU A 56 7.90 -4.59 1.06
N ALA A 57 7.08 -5.53 1.55
CA ALA A 57 5.70 -5.24 1.95
C ALA A 57 5.65 -4.24 3.12
N PHE A 58 6.54 -4.40 4.10
CA PHE A 58 6.64 -3.52 5.26
C PHE A 58 6.90 -2.06 4.85
N ARG A 59 7.92 -1.86 4.02
CA ARG A 59 8.34 -0.54 3.55
C ARG A 59 7.28 0.12 2.66
N ASN A 60 6.68 -0.64 1.74
CA ASN A 60 5.88 -0.05 0.67
C ASN A 60 4.36 -0.08 0.92
N SER A 61 3.85 -0.97 1.77
CA SER A 61 2.39 -1.14 1.98
C SER A 61 1.92 -1.06 3.44
N VAL A 62 2.75 -1.43 4.41
CA VAL A 62 2.34 -1.48 5.83
C VAL A 62 2.27 -0.08 6.45
N LEU A 63 3.23 0.79 6.16
CA LEU A 63 3.40 2.08 6.85
C LEU A 63 3.00 3.26 5.94
N ILE A 64 1.71 3.55 5.85
CA ILE A 64 1.20 4.59 4.92
C ILE A 64 1.35 6.01 5.46
N THR A 65 1.31 6.20 6.78
CA THR A 65 1.43 7.54 7.40
C THR A 65 2.87 7.85 7.79
N ALA A 66 3.23 9.14 7.78
CA ALA A 66 4.55 9.58 8.25
C ALA A 66 4.77 9.25 9.73
N GLU A 67 3.74 9.35 10.55
CA GLU A 67 3.80 8.97 11.97
C GLU A 67 4.06 7.46 12.14
N GLY A 68 3.35 6.62 11.40
CA GLY A 68 3.54 5.16 11.46
C GLY A 68 4.96 4.75 11.06
N ARG A 69 5.53 5.38 10.02
CA ARG A 69 6.94 5.19 9.63
C ARG A 69 7.89 5.60 10.75
N ALA A 70 7.73 6.80 11.26
CA ALA A 70 8.57 7.33 12.33
C ALA A 70 8.50 6.48 13.62
N ASP A 71 7.33 5.94 13.95
CA ASP A 71 7.18 5.04 15.11
C ASP A 71 7.85 3.68 14.90
N ALA A 72 7.76 3.10 13.70
CA ALA A 72 8.45 1.87 13.36
C ALA A 72 9.98 2.07 13.40
N GLU A 73 10.48 3.14 12.79
CA GLU A 73 11.92 3.48 12.76
C GLU A 73 12.49 3.70 14.16
N ARG A 74 11.71 4.29 15.08
CA ARG A 74 12.08 4.46 16.49
C ARG A 74 11.86 3.22 17.36
N GLY A 75 11.34 2.12 16.79
CA GLY A 75 11.00 0.90 17.54
C GLY A 75 9.83 1.08 18.52
N LEU A 76 9.04 2.14 18.39
CA LEU A 76 7.84 2.38 19.22
C LEU A 76 6.67 1.52 18.78
N MET A 77 6.62 1.16 17.50
CA MET A 77 5.67 0.20 16.94
C MET A 77 6.42 -1.04 16.46
N ILE A 78 6.07 -2.19 17.04
CA ILE A 78 6.71 -3.48 16.80
C ILE A 78 5.73 -4.46 16.19
N PHE A 79 6.24 -5.29 15.29
CA PHE A 79 5.48 -6.32 14.60
C PHE A 79 6.02 -7.70 14.94
N ALA A 80 5.11 -8.63 15.25
CA ALA A 80 5.42 -10.05 15.42
C ALA A 80 4.66 -10.87 14.39
N ILE A 81 5.35 -11.83 13.77
CA ILE A 81 4.80 -12.72 12.75
C ILE A 81 4.86 -14.15 13.28
N ASP A 82 3.71 -14.79 13.39
CA ASP A 82 3.59 -16.22 13.67
C ASP A 82 3.20 -16.93 12.37
N ASP A 83 4.17 -17.57 11.72
CA ASP A 83 3.96 -18.29 10.45
C ASP A 83 3.08 -19.53 10.60
N ALA A 84 3.17 -20.22 11.74
CA ALA A 84 2.41 -21.45 11.97
C ALA A 84 0.91 -21.15 12.08
N LYS A 85 0.56 -20.07 12.81
CA LYS A 85 -0.81 -19.60 12.92
C LYS A 85 -1.24 -18.66 11.79
N ARG A 86 -0.26 -18.14 11.03
CA ARG A 86 -0.41 -17.08 10.01
C ARG A 86 -1.02 -15.80 10.58
N ILE A 87 -0.45 -15.34 11.69
CA ILE A 87 -0.89 -14.15 12.43
C ILE A 87 0.19 -13.08 12.37
N VAL A 88 -0.20 -11.84 12.08
CA VAL A 88 0.61 -10.65 12.37
C VAL A 88 0.02 -9.90 13.56
N THR A 89 0.88 -9.53 14.50
CA THR A 89 0.54 -8.67 15.65
C THR A 89 1.30 -7.36 15.54
N ALA A 90 0.62 -6.22 15.63
CA ALA A 90 1.23 -4.90 15.77
C ALA A 90 1.02 -4.38 17.19
N THR A 91 2.07 -3.89 17.84
CA THR A 91 2.03 -3.42 19.23
C THR A 91 2.69 -2.04 19.37
N LYS A 92 2.04 -1.13 20.11
CA LYS A 92 2.58 0.18 20.48
C LYS A 92 2.03 0.57 21.85
N ALA A 93 2.90 1.04 22.75
CA ALA A 93 2.53 1.55 24.08
C ALA A 93 1.60 0.59 24.88
N GLY A 94 1.86 -0.72 24.83
CA GLY A 94 1.07 -1.73 25.54
C GLY A 94 -0.27 -2.11 24.89
N VAL A 95 -0.66 -1.46 23.80
CA VAL A 95 -1.83 -1.82 23.00
C VAL A 95 -1.39 -2.72 21.84
N SER A 96 -2.15 -3.78 21.56
CA SER A 96 -1.89 -4.71 20.46
C SER A 96 -3.13 -4.92 19.60
N ALA A 97 -2.91 -5.18 18.31
CA ALA A 97 -3.93 -5.64 17.39
C ALA A 97 -3.39 -6.73 16.47
N HIS A 98 -4.27 -7.63 16.02
CA HIS A 98 -3.89 -8.84 15.32
C HIS A 98 -4.68 -8.97 14.01
N ALA A 99 -4.04 -9.56 13.00
CA ALA A 99 -4.71 -10.02 11.80
C ALA A 99 -4.22 -11.42 11.43
N ARG A 100 -5.12 -12.27 10.96
CA ARG A 100 -4.84 -13.66 10.58
C ARG A 100 -5.27 -13.96 9.16
N TYR A 101 -4.46 -14.75 8.46
CA TYR A 101 -4.80 -15.22 7.12
C TYR A 101 -5.69 -16.48 7.15
N PHE A 102 -6.80 -16.43 6.44
CA PHE A 102 -7.83 -17.47 6.36
C PHE A 102 -8.02 -18.03 4.94
N GLY A 103 -6.96 -18.14 4.14
CA GLY A 103 -7.05 -18.65 2.78
C GLY A 103 -7.79 -17.67 1.86
N ASP A 104 -8.83 -18.14 1.19
CA ASP A 104 -9.57 -17.35 0.20
C ASP A 104 -10.37 -16.18 0.81
N GLN A 105 -10.48 -16.10 2.14
CA GLN A 105 -11.03 -14.93 2.85
C GLN A 105 -9.97 -13.88 3.17
N GLY A 106 -8.72 -14.11 2.78
CA GLY A 106 -7.62 -13.19 3.00
C GLY A 106 -7.28 -13.00 4.47
N CYS A 107 -6.79 -11.81 4.80
CA CYS A 107 -6.42 -11.45 6.16
C CYS A 107 -7.52 -10.66 6.86
N VAL A 108 -7.94 -11.16 8.02
CA VAL A 108 -9.02 -10.60 8.82
C VAL A 108 -8.47 -10.09 10.15
N ILE A 109 -8.87 -8.88 10.53
CA ILE A 109 -8.57 -8.32 11.86
C ILE A 109 -9.31 -9.14 12.90
N LEU A 110 -8.59 -9.60 13.92
CA LEU A 110 -9.16 -10.44 14.97
C LEU A 110 -9.82 -9.61 16.08
N PRO A 111 -10.89 -10.14 16.71
CA PRO A 111 -11.37 -9.62 17.98
C PRO A 111 -10.30 -9.79 19.08
N ASN A 112 -10.45 -9.05 20.18
CA ASN A 112 -9.56 -9.20 21.32
C ASN A 112 -9.71 -10.60 21.94
N ALA A 113 -8.60 -11.14 22.48
CA ALA A 113 -8.53 -12.40 23.21
C ALA A 113 -8.90 -13.69 22.42
N THR A 114 -8.93 -13.64 21.09
CA THR A 114 -9.19 -14.83 20.27
C THR A 114 -8.41 -14.82 18.95
N ASP A 115 -7.96 -16.01 18.53
CA ASP A 115 -7.33 -16.25 17.23
C ASP A 115 -8.36 -16.67 16.15
N GLN A 116 -9.65 -16.56 16.46
CA GLN A 116 -10.77 -17.02 15.64
C GLN A 116 -11.63 -15.88 15.11
N VAL A 117 -12.38 -16.17 14.04
CA VAL A 117 -13.38 -15.28 13.43
C VAL A 117 -14.80 -15.78 13.72
N PHE A 118 -15.79 -14.89 13.61
CA PHE A 118 -17.21 -15.21 13.85
C PHE A 118 -17.93 -15.85 12.63
N PHE A 119 -17.16 -16.34 11.66
CA PHE A 119 -17.65 -17.07 10.49
C PHE A 119 -16.77 -18.30 10.26
N THR A 120 -17.24 -19.26 9.46
CA THR A 120 -16.42 -20.40 9.05
C THR A 120 -15.70 -20.06 7.74
N PRO A 121 -14.36 -19.99 7.69
CA PRO A 121 -13.63 -19.85 6.44
C PRO A 121 -13.94 -21.00 5.48
N ARG A 122 -14.12 -20.70 4.21
CA ARG A 122 -14.48 -21.66 3.15
C ARG A 122 -13.63 -21.40 1.92
N PRO A 123 -13.03 -22.43 1.31
CA PRO A 123 -12.43 -22.27 0.00
C PRO A 123 -13.45 -21.75 -1.01
N VAL A 124 -13.04 -20.79 -1.85
CA VAL A 124 -13.83 -20.25 -2.95
C VAL A 124 -13.47 -21.06 -4.19
N GLN A 125 -14.41 -21.88 -4.65
CA GLN A 125 -14.24 -22.63 -5.89
C GLN A 125 -14.60 -21.73 -7.07
N SER A 126 -13.62 -21.49 -7.95
CA SER A 126 -13.88 -20.79 -9.21
C SER A 126 -14.70 -21.68 -10.14
N ALA A 127 -15.72 -21.10 -10.76
CA ALA A 127 -16.45 -21.70 -11.87
C ALA A 127 -15.93 -21.24 -13.25
N LEU A 128 -14.88 -20.39 -13.26
CA LEU A 128 -14.29 -19.87 -14.48
C LEU A 128 -13.35 -20.90 -15.13
N PRO A 129 -13.18 -20.88 -16.46
CA PRO A 129 -12.17 -21.68 -17.15
C PRO A 129 -10.75 -21.32 -16.70
N ASP A 130 -9.77 -22.15 -17.09
CA ASP A 130 -8.35 -21.86 -16.86
C ASP A 130 -7.97 -20.54 -17.55
N ALA A 131 -7.49 -19.58 -16.75
CA ALA A 131 -7.09 -18.27 -17.24
C ALA A 131 -5.97 -18.38 -18.29
N ALA A 132 -5.03 -19.33 -18.13
CA ALA A 132 -3.91 -19.50 -19.06
C ALA A 132 -4.34 -19.92 -20.48
N MET A 133 -5.54 -20.49 -20.61
CA MET A 133 -6.13 -20.93 -21.88
C MET A 133 -7.32 -20.07 -22.32
N THR A 134 -7.57 -18.97 -21.63
CA THR A 134 -8.70 -18.09 -21.92
C THR A 134 -8.18 -16.78 -22.51
N PRO A 135 -8.67 -16.37 -23.69
CA PRO A 135 -8.27 -15.11 -24.29
C PRO A 135 -8.56 -13.90 -23.38
N TRP A 136 -7.62 -12.96 -23.36
CA TRP A 136 -7.84 -11.63 -22.79
C TRP A 136 -9.10 -10.97 -23.40
N PRO A 137 -9.97 -10.31 -22.59
CA PRO A 137 -9.78 -9.92 -21.19
C PRO A 137 -10.31 -10.91 -20.16
N MET A 138 -10.80 -12.08 -20.58
CA MET A 138 -11.35 -13.07 -19.65
C MET A 138 -10.30 -14.02 -19.08
N GLY A 139 -9.10 -14.03 -19.65
CA GLY A 139 -7.91 -14.71 -19.10
C GLY A 139 -6.61 -14.08 -19.59
N ASP A 140 -5.56 -14.90 -19.55
CA ASP A 140 -4.16 -14.49 -19.70
C ASP A 140 -3.60 -14.71 -21.11
N GLU A 141 -4.36 -15.33 -22.02
CA GLU A 141 -3.90 -15.56 -23.39
C GLU A 141 -3.96 -14.26 -24.20
N LEU A 142 -2.78 -13.73 -24.53
CA LEU A 142 -2.59 -12.49 -25.28
C LEU A 142 -2.43 -12.77 -26.78
N PRO A 143 -2.81 -11.82 -27.66
CA PRO A 143 -2.61 -11.99 -29.09
C PRO A 143 -1.13 -11.89 -29.50
N ASP A 144 -0.65 -12.85 -30.29
CA ASP A 144 0.74 -12.97 -30.77
C ASP A 144 1.12 -12.03 -31.93
N GLY A 145 0.20 -11.17 -32.39
CA GLY A 145 0.42 -10.26 -33.52
C GLY A 145 1.27 -9.02 -33.16
N PRO A 146 1.75 -8.24 -34.15
CA PRO A 146 2.40 -6.96 -33.88
C PRO A 146 1.45 -5.97 -33.20
N LEU A 147 1.96 -4.98 -32.49
CA LEU A 147 1.14 -3.90 -31.90
C LEU A 147 0.28 -3.20 -32.97
N PRO A 148 -0.88 -2.63 -32.59
CA PRO A 148 -1.69 -1.84 -33.51
C PRO A 148 -0.87 -0.71 -34.18
N ALA A 149 -1.13 -0.43 -35.45
CA ALA A 149 -0.35 0.55 -36.22
C ALA A 149 -0.43 1.98 -35.66
N ASP A 150 -1.48 2.30 -34.90
CA ASP A 150 -1.67 3.57 -34.20
C ASP A 150 -0.95 3.62 -32.83
N VAL A 151 -0.21 2.58 -32.46
CA VAL A 151 0.52 2.49 -31.19
C VAL A 151 2.03 2.58 -31.43
N ASN A 152 2.64 3.62 -30.85
CA ASN A 152 4.10 3.74 -30.82
C ASN A 152 4.68 2.99 -29.61
N GLY A 153 5.06 1.72 -29.81
CA GLY A 153 5.62 0.88 -28.75
C GLY A 153 6.93 1.42 -28.15
N ALA A 154 7.77 2.07 -28.94
CA ALA A 154 9.03 2.64 -28.45
C ALA A 154 8.77 3.83 -27.50
N LEU A 155 7.80 4.69 -27.82
CA LEU A 155 7.41 5.79 -26.95
C LEU A 155 6.75 5.29 -25.66
N LEU A 156 5.92 4.25 -25.73
CA LEU A 156 5.36 3.60 -24.54
C LEU A 156 6.46 2.99 -23.65
N GLY A 157 7.46 2.35 -24.25
CA GLY A 157 8.63 1.83 -23.54
C GLY A 157 9.37 2.93 -22.77
N GLN A 158 9.68 4.05 -23.42
CA GLN A 158 10.32 5.20 -22.79
C GLN A 158 9.46 5.80 -21.66
N ALA A 159 8.15 5.91 -21.86
CA ALA A 159 7.24 6.39 -20.82
C ALA A 159 7.21 5.44 -19.62
N ALA A 160 7.22 4.13 -19.85
CA ALA A 160 7.33 3.13 -18.79
C ALA A 160 8.69 3.19 -18.09
N ASP A 161 9.81 3.37 -18.81
CA ASP A 161 11.14 3.55 -18.20
C ASP A 161 11.18 4.80 -17.31
N LEU A 162 10.66 5.93 -17.79
CA LEU A 162 10.57 7.14 -17.00
C LEU A 162 9.69 6.92 -15.77
N LEU A 163 8.54 6.25 -15.93
CA LEU A 163 7.67 5.92 -14.81
C LEU A 163 8.40 5.04 -13.79
N PHE A 164 9.28 4.13 -14.15
CA PHE A 164 10.00 3.30 -13.17
C PHE A 164 11.39 3.83 -12.79
N SER A 165 11.79 5.01 -13.26
CA SER A 165 13.14 5.57 -13.07
C SER A 165 13.51 5.95 -11.64
N MET A 166 12.51 6.18 -10.78
CA MET A 166 12.67 6.57 -9.38
C MET A 166 12.26 5.41 -8.46
N PRO A 167 13.20 4.61 -7.93
CA PRO A 167 12.90 3.45 -7.09
C PRO A 167 12.12 3.80 -5.82
N GLU A 168 12.28 5.03 -5.34
CA GLU A 168 11.64 5.53 -4.12
C GLU A 168 10.12 5.68 -4.24
N ASP A 169 9.60 5.78 -5.47
CA ASP A 169 8.17 6.01 -5.72
C ASP A 169 7.31 4.75 -5.52
N GLY A 170 7.92 3.58 -5.26
CA GLY A 170 7.21 2.38 -4.82
C GLY A 170 6.20 1.83 -5.84
N ARG A 171 6.45 2.04 -7.13
CA ARG A 171 5.54 1.63 -8.20
C ARG A 171 5.57 0.11 -8.41
N ALA A 172 4.43 -0.54 -8.18
CA ALA A 172 4.31 -1.99 -8.32
C ALA A 172 4.10 -2.41 -9.79
N ALA A 173 3.18 -1.78 -10.52
CA ALA A 173 2.83 -2.19 -11.87
C ALA A 173 2.31 -1.03 -12.74
N LEU A 174 2.48 -1.15 -14.05
CA LEU A 174 1.83 -0.37 -15.09
C LEU A 174 1.26 -1.34 -16.12
N VAL A 175 -0.02 -1.16 -16.46
CA VAL A 175 -0.69 -1.86 -17.57
C VAL A 175 -1.39 -0.81 -18.43
N VAL A 176 -1.14 -0.84 -19.74
CA VAL A 176 -1.79 0.06 -20.71
C VAL A 176 -2.62 -0.78 -21.67
N VAL A 177 -3.93 -0.51 -21.69
CA VAL A 177 -4.88 -1.18 -22.58
C VAL A 177 -5.38 -0.18 -23.62
N HIS A 178 -5.19 -0.50 -24.91
CA HIS A 178 -5.68 0.29 -26.03
C HIS A 178 -6.62 -0.55 -26.89
N LYS A 179 -7.87 -0.09 -27.07
CA LYS A 179 -8.91 -0.77 -27.86
C LYS A 179 -9.04 -2.27 -27.51
N GLY A 180 -9.02 -2.58 -26.22
CA GLY A 180 -9.17 -3.95 -25.71
C GLY A 180 -7.90 -4.80 -25.70
N ARG A 181 -6.76 -4.28 -26.17
CA ARG A 181 -5.48 -5.00 -26.17
C ARG A 181 -4.49 -4.40 -25.18
N ILE A 182 -3.82 -5.23 -24.40
CA ILE A 182 -2.65 -4.79 -23.63
C ILE A 182 -1.52 -4.45 -24.61
N VAL A 183 -1.03 -3.21 -24.55
CA VAL A 183 -0.01 -2.68 -25.45
C VAL A 183 1.30 -2.32 -24.75
N ALA A 184 1.27 -2.23 -23.42
CA ALA A 184 2.45 -2.13 -22.58
C ALA A 184 2.15 -2.68 -21.19
N GLU A 185 3.13 -3.34 -20.59
CA GLU A 185 3.07 -3.86 -19.24
C GLU A 185 4.47 -3.77 -18.60
N ARG A 186 4.54 -3.34 -17.35
CA ARG A 186 5.80 -3.18 -16.60
C ARG A 186 5.55 -3.46 -15.11
N TYR A 187 6.49 -4.14 -14.48
CA TYR A 187 6.43 -4.47 -13.05
C TYR A 187 7.68 -3.95 -12.33
N GLY A 188 7.52 -3.58 -11.07
CA GLY A 188 8.58 -3.10 -10.18
C GLY A 188 8.50 -3.73 -8.80
N SER A 189 9.58 -3.61 -8.02
CA SER A 189 9.64 -4.03 -6.62
C SER A 189 9.19 -5.48 -6.36
N GLY A 190 9.48 -6.39 -7.28
CA GLY A 190 9.11 -7.81 -7.18
C GLY A 190 7.66 -8.15 -7.51
N ALA A 191 6.85 -7.16 -7.92
CA ALA A 191 5.52 -7.42 -8.45
C ALA A 191 5.57 -8.22 -9.76
N HIS A 192 4.47 -8.90 -10.06
CA HIS A 192 4.27 -9.67 -11.28
C HIS A 192 2.77 -9.77 -11.58
N LYS A 193 2.41 -10.30 -12.76
CA LYS A 193 1.03 -10.35 -13.25
C LYS A 193 0.03 -11.04 -12.31
N ASP A 194 0.48 -12.07 -11.60
CA ASP A 194 -0.36 -12.86 -10.69
C ASP A 194 -0.36 -12.34 -9.24
N MET A 195 0.28 -11.19 -8.97
CA MET A 195 0.36 -10.63 -7.62
C MET A 195 -0.92 -9.88 -7.28
N GLN A 196 -1.62 -10.34 -6.24
CA GLN A 196 -2.78 -9.62 -5.70
C GLN A 196 -2.31 -8.40 -4.91
N LEU A 197 -2.64 -7.20 -5.37
CA LEU A 197 -2.27 -5.94 -4.73
C LEU A 197 -3.47 -5.28 -4.04
N GLU A 198 -3.21 -4.39 -3.08
CA GLU A 198 -4.31 -3.65 -2.45
C GLU A 198 -5.00 -2.74 -3.46
N SER A 199 -6.30 -2.93 -3.66
CA SER A 199 -7.09 -2.15 -4.62
C SER A 199 -7.41 -0.74 -4.13
N TRP A 200 -7.42 -0.52 -2.81
CA TRP A 200 -7.90 0.72 -2.20
C TRP A 200 -9.26 1.15 -2.79
N SER A 201 -9.41 2.43 -3.12
CA SER A 201 -10.62 2.96 -3.73
C SER A 201 -10.87 2.48 -5.16
N MET A 202 -9.92 1.83 -5.84
CA MET A 202 -10.17 1.27 -7.18
C MET A 202 -11.31 0.25 -7.17
N ALA A 203 -11.49 -0.48 -6.07
CA ALA A 203 -12.57 -1.45 -5.93
C ALA A 203 -13.97 -0.81 -5.97
N LYS A 204 -14.11 0.50 -5.69
CA LYS A 204 -15.41 1.19 -5.79
C LYS A 204 -15.95 1.16 -7.22
N SER A 205 -15.08 1.17 -8.23
CA SER A 205 -15.46 1.08 -9.64
C SER A 205 -16.09 -0.27 -10.02
N LEU A 206 -15.91 -1.31 -9.20
CA LEU A 206 -16.55 -2.63 -9.42
C LEU A 206 -17.96 -2.70 -8.83
N THR A 207 -18.29 -1.82 -7.88
CA THR A 207 -19.59 -1.79 -7.18
C THR A 207 -20.51 -0.66 -7.64
N ALA A 208 -20.00 0.27 -8.45
CA ALA A 208 -20.69 1.50 -8.87
C ALA A 208 -21.80 1.24 -9.89
#